data_AF-A0A5J4RYQ3-F1
#
_entry.id   AF-A0A5J4RYQ3-F1
#
_cell.length_a   1.000
_cell.length_b   1.000
_cell.length_c   1.000
_cell.angle_alpha   90.00
_cell.angle_beta   90.00
_cell.angle_gamma   90.00
#
_symmetry.space_group_name_H-M   'P 1'
#
loop_
_entity.id
_entity.type
_entity.pdbx_description
1 polymer ?
#
loop_
_entity_poly.entity_id
_entity_poly.type
_entity_poly.pdbx_seq_one_letter_code
_entity_poly.pdbx_strand_id
1 'polypeptide(L)'
;MKLNKGSLTMIIGGVGSGKSSLGAAIIGDIERQSGEVKYIGSIAYCPQTPWINNNTVQGNITFGNIYDEQKYNEIIHVCALEPDFQILPAGDQTAIGEKGVNLSGGQKAR
;
A
#
# COMPACT_ATOMS: atom_id res chain seq x y z
N MET A 1 16.52 3.65 17.33
CA MET A 1 15.14 4.18 17.48
C MET A 1 14.29 3.11 18.13
N LYS A 2 13.48 3.45 19.15
CA LYS A 2 12.52 2.52 19.77
C LYS A 2 11.12 3.08 19.56
N LEU A 3 10.21 2.24 19.08
CA LEU A 3 8.82 2.59 18.83
C LEU A 3 7.91 1.80 19.75
N ASN A 4 6.90 2.47 20.30
CA ASN A 4 5.94 1.83 21.20
C ASN A 4 4.81 1.21 20.38
N LYS A 5 4.36 0.02 20.80
CA LYS A 5 3.18 -0.63 20.20
C LYS A 5 1.95 0.28 20.35
N GLY A 6 1.14 0.39 19.29
CA GLY A 6 -0.07 1.21 19.29
C GLY A 6 0.18 2.72 19.20
N SER A 7 1.40 3.14 18.83
CA SER A 7 1.72 4.56 18.64
C SER A 7 1.75 4.95 17.16
N LEU A 8 1.36 6.19 16.87
CA LEU A 8 1.57 6.84 15.57
C LEU A 8 2.89 7.62 15.61
N THR A 9 3.82 7.25 14.74
CA THR A 9 5.12 7.95 14.61
C THR A 9 5.22 8.60 13.25
N MET A 10 5.61 9.88 13.23
CA MET A 10 5.85 10.63 12.00
C MET A 10 7.34 10.86 11.79
N ILE A 11 7.81 10.71 10.55
CA ILE A 11 9.20 10.98 10.13
C ILE A 11 9.16 12.17 9.17
N ILE A 12 9.84 13.27 9.53
CA ILE A 12 9.86 14.52 8.77
C ILE A 12 11.30 14.93 8.43
N GLY A 13 11.49 15.68 7.35
CA GLY A 13 12.79 16.16 6.91
C GLY A 13 12.79 16.61 5.45
N GLY A 14 13.83 17.33 5.04
CA GLY A 14 13.98 17.87 3.68
C GLY A 14 14.04 16.80 2.57
N VAL A 15 13.93 17.23 1.31
CA VAL A 15 14.09 16.33 0.15
C VAL A 15 15.48 15.67 0.20
N GLY A 16 15.56 14.37 -0.11
CA GLY A 16 16.83 13.63 -0.08
C GLY A 16 17.33 13.25 1.31
N SER A 17 16.61 13.56 2.39
CA SER A 17 17.04 13.25 3.76
C SER A 17 16.95 11.76 4.18
N GLY A 18 16.71 10.84 3.23
CA GLY A 18 16.67 9.40 3.49
C GLY A 18 15.38 8.84 4.09
N LYS A 19 14.26 9.58 4.07
CA LYS A 19 12.97 9.11 4.64
C LYS A 19 12.47 7.81 4.00
N SER A 20 12.41 7.78 2.67
CA SER A 20 11.99 6.58 1.92
C SER A 20 13.00 5.44 2.12
N SER A 21 14.30 5.76 2.17
CA SER A 21 15.36 4.79 2.46
C SER A 21 15.24 4.17 3.85
N LEU A 22 14.80 4.92 4.87
CA LEU A 22 14.52 4.38 6.20
C LEU A 22 13.38 3.35 6.15
N GLY A 23 12.31 3.63 5.43
CA GLY A 23 11.22 2.66 5.22
C GLY A 23 11.71 1.38 4.52
N ALA A 24 12.45 1.53 3.43
CA ALA A 24 13.05 0.42 2.69
C ALA A 24 14.02 -0.42 3.53
N ALA A 25 14.85 0.23 4.37
CA ALA A 25 15.76 -0.46 5.29
C ALA A 25 15.02 -1.24 6.39
N ILE A 26 13.86 -0.75 6.86
CA ILE A 26 13.04 -1.45 7.87
C ILE A 26 12.45 -2.75 7.31
N ILE A 27 12.01 -2.75 6.05
CA ILE A 27 11.44 -3.94 5.39
C ILE A 27 12.50 -4.88 4.80
N GLY A 28 13.78 -4.48 4.80
CA GLY A 28 14.90 -5.27 4.29
C GLY A 28 15.15 -5.15 2.78
N ASP A 29 14.59 -4.15 2.12
CA ASP A 29 14.80 -3.87 0.69
C ASP A 29 16.16 -3.21 0.40
N ILE A 30 16.80 -2.64 1.42
CA ILE A 30 18.17 -2.12 1.36
C ILE A 30 19.10 -3.02 2.18
N GLU A 31 20.25 -3.38 1.60
CA GLU A 31 21.26 -4.16 2.28
C GLU A 31 21.81 -3.42 3.52
N ARG A 32 21.69 -4.08 4.67
CA ARG A 32 22.16 -3.53 5.94
C ARG A 32 23.66 -3.77 6.11
N GLN A 33 24.43 -2.68 6.15
CA GLN A 33 25.88 -2.73 6.39
C GLN A 33 26.24 -3.03 7.85
N SER A 34 25.49 -2.48 8.82
CA SER A 34 25.72 -2.70 10.26
C SER A 34 24.46 -2.42 11.08
N GLY A 35 24.49 -2.78 12.38
CA GLY A 35 23.37 -2.59 13.30
C GLY A 35 22.27 -3.64 13.17
N GLU A 36 21.11 -3.37 13.76
CA GLU A 36 20.01 -4.32 13.87
C GLU A 36 18.64 -3.65 13.75
N VAL A 37 17.69 -4.33 13.10
CA VAL A 37 16.28 -3.96 13.01
C VAL A 37 15.47 -5.11 13.61
N LYS A 38 14.65 -4.83 14.62
CA LYS A 38 13.74 -5.79 15.26
C LYS A 38 12.31 -5.27 15.18
N TYR A 39 11.38 -6.17 14.88
CA TYR A 39 9.95 -5.92 14.93
C TYR A 39 9.23 -7.18 15.42
N ILE A 40 7.96 -7.02 15.83
CA ILE A 40 7.10 -8.10 16.30
C ILE A 40 5.90 -8.17 15.36
N GLY A 41 5.63 -9.33 14.78
CA GLY A 41 4.51 -9.55 13.86
C GLY A 41 4.89 -9.36 12.38
N SER A 42 3.92 -9.00 11.54
CA SER A 42 4.10 -8.71 10.12
C SER A 42 4.22 -7.21 9.86
N ILE A 43 4.80 -6.85 8.71
CA ILE A 43 4.89 -5.46 8.24
C ILE A 43 4.01 -5.30 7.01
N ALA A 44 3.14 -4.28 7.02
CA ALA A 44 2.50 -3.77 5.80
C ALA A 44 3.31 -2.57 5.28
N TYR A 45 3.55 -2.51 3.98
CA TYR A 45 4.38 -1.48 3.36
C TYR A 45 3.70 -0.90 2.13
N CYS A 46 3.58 0.44 2.09
CA CYS A 46 3.10 1.18 0.94
C CYS A 46 4.25 2.03 0.38
N PRO A 47 4.84 1.67 -0.77
CA PRO A 47 5.95 2.40 -1.36
C PRO A 47 5.51 3.76 -1.91
N GLN A 48 6.46 4.69 -2.04
CA GLN A 48 6.22 6.00 -2.65
C GLN A 48 5.70 5.91 -4.10
N THR A 49 6.15 4.90 -4.86
CA THR A 49 5.62 4.60 -6.19
C THR A 49 4.76 3.34 -6.08
N PRO A 50 3.43 3.44 -6.26
CA PRO A 50 2.56 2.28 -6.19
C PRO A 50 2.94 1.21 -7.21
N TRP A 51 2.82 -0.05 -6.81
CA TRP A 51 2.95 -1.20 -7.68
C TRP A 51 1.61 -1.92 -7.74
N ILE A 52 1.11 -2.11 -8.96
CA ILE A 52 -0.22 -2.68 -9.22
C ILE A 52 -0.04 -3.87 -10.16
N ASN A 53 -0.62 -5.00 -9.76
CA ASN A 53 -0.61 -6.23 -10.52
C ASN A 53 -1.60 -6.18 -11.68
N ASN A 54 -1.28 -6.92 -12.74
CA ASN A 54 -2.20 -7.19 -13.83
C ASN A 54 -3.31 -8.15 -13.35
N ASN A 55 -4.33 -7.58 -12.69
CA ASN A 55 -5.43 -8.27 -12.04
C ASN A 55 -6.65 -7.33 -12.00
N THR A 56 -7.80 -7.77 -11.50
CA THR A 56 -8.93 -6.87 -11.23
C THR A 56 -8.60 -5.89 -10.09
N VAL A 57 -9.38 -4.83 -9.93
CA VAL A 57 -9.25 -3.92 -8.78
C VAL A 57 -9.45 -4.70 -7.48
N GLN A 58 -10.49 -5.52 -7.39
CA GLN A 58 -10.73 -6.40 -6.26
C GLN A 58 -9.55 -7.36 -6.01
N GLY A 59 -8.96 -7.91 -7.08
CA GLY A 59 -7.79 -8.79 -6.98
C GLY A 59 -6.55 -8.09 -6.43
N ASN A 60 -6.36 -6.82 -6.78
CA ASN A 60 -5.29 -5.99 -6.22
C ASN A 60 -5.53 -5.64 -4.74
N ILE A 61 -6.78 -5.35 -4.35
CA ILE A 61 -7.15 -5.03 -2.96
C ILE A 61 -7.05 -6.27 -2.06
N THR A 62 -7.55 -7.42 -2.51
CA THR A 62 -7.52 -8.68 -1.75
C THR A 62 -6.12 -9.28 -1.70
N PHE A 63 -5.31 -9.06 -2.75
CA PHE A 63 -3.91 -9.45 -2.83
C PHE A 63 -3.67 -10.93 -2.46
N GLY A 64 -4.53 -11.82 -2.95
CA GLY A 64 -4.46 -13.27 -2.72
C GLY A 64 -5.03 -13.75 -1.38
N ASN A 65 -5.56 -12.85 -0.53
CA ASN A 65 -6.33 -13.26 0.64
C ASN A 65 -7.71 -13.79 0.25
N ILE A 66 -8.30 -14.60 1.13
CA ILE A 66 -9.69 -15.05 0.98
C ILE A 66 -10.61 -13.83 1.00
N TYR A 67 -11.52 -13.76 0.03
CA TYR A 67 -12.52 -12.69 -0.03
C TYR A 67 -13.48 -12.78 1.17
N ASP A 68 -13.59 -11.67 1.89
CA ASP A 68 -14.53 -11.47 2.99
C ASP A 68 -15.32 -10.20 2.64
N GLU A 69 -16.60 -10.37 2.33
CA GLU A 69 -17.46 -9.29 1.85
C GLU A 69 -17.59 -8.15 2.88
N GLN A 70 -17.73 -8.48 4.16
CA GLN A 70 -17.92 -7.48 5.20
C GLN A 70 -16.66 -6.63 5.34
N LYS A 71 -15.50 -7.28 5.45
CA LYS A 71 -14.21 -6.60 5.56
C LYS A 71 -13.89 -5.81 4.29
N TYR A 72 -14.20 -6.37 3.12
CA TYR A 72 -13.97 -5.72 1.84
C TYR A 72 -14.76 -4.42 1.75
N ASN A 73 -16.08 -4.47 2.02
CA ASN A 73 -16.94 -3.29 1.98
C ASN A 73 -16.49 -2.21 2.98
N GLU A 74 -16.04 -2.61 4.18
CA GLU A 74 -15.46 -1.67 5.14
C GLU A 74 -14.21 -0.97 4.59
N ILE A 75 -13.29 -1.73 3.98
CA ILE A 75 -12.08 -1.19 3.33
C ILE A 75 -12.42 -0.20 2.22
N ILE A 76 -13.37 -0.56 1.35
CA ILE A 76 -13.82 0.32 0.26
C ILE A 76 -14.31 1.66 0.80
N HIS A 77 -15.11 1.61 1.88
CA HIS A 77 -15.67 2.78 2.51
C HIS A 77 -14.62 3.69 3.16
N VAL A 78 -13.72 3.12 3.98
CA VAL A 78 -12.71 3.93 4.68
C VAL A 78 -11.65 4.50 3.74
N CYS A 79 -11.40 3.84 2.59
CA CYS A 79 -10.50 4.34 1.55
C CYS A 79 -11.21 5.26 0.53
N ALA A 80 -12.53 5.44 0.64
CA ALA A 80 -13.36 6.25 -0.26
C ALA A 80 -13.19 5.85 -1.74
N LEU A 81 -13.29 4.55 -2.01
CA LEU A 81 -13.10 3.96 -3.35
C LEU A 81 -14.41 3.81 -4.14
N GLU A 82 -15.58 4.01 -3.52
CA GLU A 82 -16.88 3.89 -4.19
C GLU A 82 -17.00 4.79 -5.43
N PRO A 83 -16.58 6.08 -5.40
CA PRO A 83 -16.64 6.93 -6.59
C PRO A 83 -15.74 6.43 -7.73
N ASP A 84 -14.61 5.81 -7.39
CA ASP A 84 -13.70 5.25 -8.38
C ASP A 84 -14.32 4.05 -9.09
N PHE A 85 -15.10 3.23 -8.37
CA PHE A 85 -15.78 2.08 -8.97
C PHE A 85 -16.91 2.50 -9.91
N GLN A 86 -17.58 3.62 -9.65
CA GLN A 86 -18.66 4.12 -10.51
C GLN A 86 -18.19 4.53 -11.91
N ILE A 87 -16.93 4.98 -12.04
CA ILE A 87 -16.36 5.39 -13.33
C ILE A 87 -15.69 4.25 -14.08
N LEU A 88 -15.45 3.11 -13.41
CA LEU A 88 -14.82 1.95 -14.01
C LEU A 88 -15.87 1.09 -14.73
N PRO A 89 -15.59 0.59 -15.96
CA PRO A 89 -16.58 -0.06 -16.81
C PRO A 89 -17.21 -1.34 -16.22
N ALA A 90 -16.50 -2.03 -15.33
CA ALA A 90 -16.97 -3.22 -14.61
C ALA A 90 -16.84 -3.07 -13.09
N GLY A 91 -16.85 -1.83 -12.58
CA GLY A 91 -16.65 -1.56 -11.15
C GLY A 91 -15.32 -2.13 -10.66
N ASP A 92 -15.35 -2.79 -9.49
CA ASP A 92 -14.18 -3.42 -8.87
C ASP A 92 -13.69 -4.69 -9.59
N GLN A 93 -14.49 -5.26 -10.50
CA GLN A 93 -14.10 -6.35 -11.39
C GLN A 93 -13.37 -5.86 -12.64
N THR A 94 -13.16 -4.55 -12.79
CA THR A 94 -12.41 -4.00 -13.93
C THR A 94 -10.97 -4.50 -13.91
N ALA A 95 -10.54 -5.11 -15.02
CA ALA A 95 -9.17 -5.53 -15.21
C ALA A 95 -8.22 -4.32 -15.30
N ILE A 96 -7.16 -4.35 -14.50
CA ILE A 96 -6.15 -3.31 -14.47
C ILE A 96 -4.95 -3.76 -15.30
N GLY A 97 -4.69 -3.05 -16.41
CA GLY A 97 -3.54 -3.31 -17.27
C GLY A 97 -2.21 -3.06 -16.57
N GLU A 98 -1.10 -3.44 -17.21
CA GLU A 98 0.25 -3.34 -16.64
C GLU A 98 0.53 -1.96 -16.01
N LYS A 99 1.09 -1.96 -14.79
CA LYS A 99 1.41 -0.76 -14.00
C LYS A 99 0.21 0.18 -13.75
N GLY A 100 -1.01 -0.34 -13.88
CA GLY A 100 -2.22 0.43 -13.66
C GLY A 100 -2.44 1.54 -14.68
N VAL A 101 -2.13 1.32 -15.97
CA VAL A 101 -2.26 2.37 -17.01
C VAL A 101 -3.66 3.01 -17.07
N ASN A 102 -4.70 2.27 -16.66
CA ASN A 102 -6.09 2.73 -16.66
C ASN A 102 -6.48 3.59 -15.43
N LEU A 103 -5.55 3.84 -14.51
CA LEU A 103 -5.80 4.53 -13.23
C LEU A 103 -5.04 5.86 -13.17
N SER A 104 -5.68 6.87 -12.58
CA SER A 104 -5.03 8.14 -12.22
C SER A 104 -4.03 7.93 -11.07
N GLY A 105 -3.08 8.85 -10.88
CA GLY A 105 -2.10 8.77 -9.79
C GLY A 105 -2.73 8.68 -8.40
N GLY A 106 -3.81 9.43 -8.16
CA GLY A 106 -4.54 9.39 -6.88
C GLY A 106 -5.34 8.11 -6.66
N GLN A 107 -5.74 7.42 -7.73
CA GLN A 107 -6.36 6.09 -7.64
C GLN A 107 -5.35 4.99 -7.37
N LYS A 108 -4.12 5.12 -7.90
CA LYS A 108 -3.05 4.16 -7.63
C LYS A 108 -2.56 4.21 -6.19
N ALA A 109 -2.67 5.38 -5.55
CA ALA A 109 -2.13 5.63 -4.21
C ALA A 109 -3.13 5.32 -3.09
N ARG A 110 -4.42 5.24 -3.40
CA ARG A 110 -5.47 4.81 -2.46
C ARG A 110 -5.65 3.31 -2.54
#